data_AF-A0A9Q0E964-F1
#
_entry.id   AF-A0A9Q0E964-F1
#
_cell.length_a   1.000
_cell.length_b   1.000
_cell.length_c   1.000
_cell.angle_alpha   90.00
_cell.angle_beta   90.00
_cell.angle_gamma   90.00
#
_symmetry.space_group_name_H-M   'P 1'
#
loop_
_entity.id
_entity.type
_entity.pdbx_description
1 polymer ?
#
loop_
_entity_poly.entity_id
_entity_poly.type
_entity_poly.pdbx_seq_one_letter_code
_entity_poly.pdbx_strand_id
1 'polypeptide(L)'
;MAHVHYKFSSILKYDTMVFDGLHVPLRELKRHIMDREKLRAGDCDLQITNAQTKEEYKEEDVIAKNSSVIVRRIPIVGGRSGSKNAKTIHRSDNQFHPNAFGVSKAVCNTRAHAHTHTPWFSP
;
A
#
# COMPACT_ATOMS: atom_id res chain seq x y z
N MET A 1 -0.80 -26.24 17.19
CA MET A 1 -1.42 -25.34 16.20
C MET A 1 -1.65 -23.95 16.77
N ALA A 2 -0.98 -22.95 16.19
CA ALA A 2 -1.21 -21.53 16.42
C ALA A 2 -1.91 -20.95 15.18
N HIS A 3 -2.96 -20.15 15.40
CA HIS A 3 -3.70 -19.52 14.30
C HIS A 3 -3.36 -18.03 14.29
N VAL A 4 -3.03 -17.46 13.13
CA VAL A 4 -2.79 -16.03 12.97
C VAL A 4 -3.81 -15.49 12.00
N HIS A 5 -4.57 -14.48 12.44
CA HIS A 5 -5.51 -13.78 11.58
C HIS A 5 -4.77 -12.62 10.92
N TYR A 6 -4.72 -12.62 9.60
CA TYR A 6 -4.09 -11.53 8.86
C TYR A 6 -5.06 -10.97 7.84
N LYS A 7 -4.91 -9.69 7.50
CA LYS A 7 -5.59 -9.09 6.35
C LYS A 7 -4.67 -8.12 5.65
N PHE A 8 -4.80 -7.99 4.34
CA PHE A 8 -4.17 -6.87 3.66
C PHE A 8 -4.91 -5.58 3.98
N SER A 9 -4.21 -4.44 4.03
CA SER A 9 -4.89 -3.14 4.21
C SER A 9 -5.94 -2.86 3.13
N SER A 10 -5.72 -3.40 1.94
CA SER A 10 -6.61 -3.26 0.78
C SER A 10 -7.79 -4.25 0.81
N ILE A 11 -7.81 -5.19 1.77
CA ILE A 11 -8.82 -6.25 1.88
C ILE A 11 -9.55 -6.11 3.22
N LEU A 12 -10.88 -6.20 3.19
CA LEU A 12 -11.70 -6.11 4.40
C LEU A 12 -11.77 -7.45 5.17
N LYS A 13 -11.61 -8.57 4.46
CA LYS A 13 -11.67 -9.93 5.00
C LYS A 13 -10.36 -10.33 5.68
N TYR A 14 -10.48 -10.98 6.83
CA TYR A 14 -9.35 -11.65 7.47
C TYR A 14 -9.20 -13.05 6.91
N ASP A 15 -7.97 -13.40 6.59
CA ASP A 15 -7.56 -14.75 6.28
C ASP A 15 -6.85 -15.35 7.51
N THR A 16 -6.80 -16.68 7.57
CA THR A 16 -6.23 -17.41 8.70
C THR A 16 -5.06 -18.23 8.20
N MET A 17 -3.92 -18.05 8.86
CA MET A 17 -2.75 -18.90 8.67
C MET A 17 -2.56 -19.79 9.88
N VAL A 18 -2.32 -21.07 9.63
CA VAL A 18 -2.04 -22.06 10.67
C VAL A 18 -0.54 -22.29 10.70
N PHE A 19 0.05 -22.13 11.88
CA PHE A 19 1.45 -22.41 12.16
C PHE A 19 1.55 -23.55 13.17
N ASP A 20 2.51 -24.45 12.96
CA ASP A 20 2.74 -25.59 13.86
C ASP A 20 3.81 -25.32 14.93
N GLY A 21 3.86 -24.07 15.43
CA GLY A 21 4.84 -23.62 16.43
C GLY A 21 4.21 -22.91 17.62
N LEU A 22 4.94 -22.84 18.73
CA LEU A 22 4.55 -22.09 19.93
C LEU A 22 4.62 -20.56 19.69
N HIS A 23 5.46 -20.14 18.74
CA HIS A 23 5.76 -18.75 18.38
C HIS A 23 5.84 -18.62 16.87
N VAL A 24 5.30 -17.53 16.31
CA VAL A 24 5.42 -17.25 14.87
C VAL A 24 6.34 -16.03 14.71
N PRO A 25 7.61 -16.22 14.33
CA PRO A 25 8.49 -15.09 14.07
C PRO A 25 8.01 -14.32 12.85
N LEU A 26 8.21 -13.00 12.83
CA LEU A 26 7.72 -12.15 11.74
C LEU A 26 8.22 -12.62 10.37
N ARG A 27 9.47 -13.08 10.30
CA ARG A 27 10.10 -13.60 9.08
C ARG A 27 9.36 -14.79 8.48
N GLU A 28 8.94 -15.75 9.31
CA GLU A 28 8.15 -16.91 8.88
C GLU A 28 6.80 -16.45 8.34
N LEU A 29 6.10 -15.57 9.07
CA LEU A 29 4.80 -15.06 8.64
C LEU A 29 4.89 -14.34 7.29
N LYS A 30 5.86 -13.43 7.13
CA LYS A 30 6.08 -12.74 5.85
C LYS A 30 6.34 -13.74 4.73
N ARG A 31 7.20 -14.74 4.95
CA ARG A 31 7.52 -15.77 3.94
C ARG A 31 6.27 -16.55 3.52
N HIS A 32 5.46 -16.99 4.47
CA HIS A 32 4.21 -17.69 4.16
C HIS A 32 3.20 -16.81 3.40
N ILE A 33 3.07 -15.53 3.77
CA ILE A 33 2.21 -14.59 3.02
C ILE A 33 2.74 -14.40 1.59
N MET A 34 4.05 -14.22 1.42
CA MET A 34 4.67 -14.06 0.10
C MET A 34 4.45 -15.28 -0.79
N ASP A 35 4.60 -16.50 -0.24
CA ASP A 35 4.38 -17.75 -0.95
C ASP A 35 2.91 -17.91 -1.36
N ARG A 36 1.99 -17.68 -0.42
CA ARG A 36 0.55 -17.85 -0.64
C ARG A 36 -0.04 -16.85 -1.63
N GLU A 37 0.39 -15.59 -1.55
CA GLU A 37 -0.06 -14.51 -2.45
C GLU A 37 0.83 -14.40 -3.72
N LYS A 38 1.82 -15.28 -3.86
CA LYS A 38 2.78 -15.32 -4.98
C LYS A 38 3.41 -13.97 -5.28
N LEU A 39 3.80 -13.25 -4.23
CA LEU A 39 4.41 -11.94 -4.34
C LEU A 39 5.89 -12.08 -4.74
N ARG A 40 6.34 -11.22 -5.66
CA ARG A 40 7.75 -11.15 -6.03
C ARG A 40 8.53 -10.44 -4.92
N ALA A 41 9.30 -11.22 -4.16
CA ALA A 41 10.12 -10.75 -3.04
C ALA A 41 11.15 -9.67 -3.43
N GLY A 42 11.50 -9.55 -4.72
CA GLY A 42 12.44 -8.53 -5.21
C GLY A 42 11.82 -7.16 -5.49
N ASP A 43 10.49 -7.09 -5.68
CA ASP A 43 9.80 -5.86 -6.12
C ASP A 43 8.97 -5.23 -4.99
N CYS A 44 8.58 -6.01 -3.99
CA CYS A 44 7.67 -5.58 -2.92
C CYS A 44 8.08 -6.20 -1.57
N ASP A 45 8.17 -5.37 -0.54
CA ASP A 45 8.26 -5.80 0.85
C ASP A 45 6.87 -5.84 1.50
N LEU A 46 6.78 -6.54 2.63
CA LEU A 46 5.57 -6.65 3.44
C LEU A 46 5.79 -6.01 4.80
N GLN A 47 5.09 -4.91 5.06
CA GLN A 47 5.02 -4.28 6.37
C GLN A 47 3.87 -4.91 7.17
N ILE A 48 4.15 -5.33 8.40
CA ILE A 48 3.19 -5.98 9.28
C ILE A 48 2.93 -5.08 10.48
N THR A 49 1.66 -4.85 10.78
CA THR A 49 1.22 -3.99 11.89
C THR A 49 0.17 -4.74 12.71
N ASN A 50 0.23 -4.65 14.04
CA ASN A 50 -0.79 -5.20 14.92
C ASN A 50 -2.14 -4.52 14.65
N ALA A 51 -3.20 -5.28 14.43
CA ALA A 51 -4.53 -4.73 14.19
C ALA A 51 -5.14 -4.09 15.45
N GLN A 52 -4.73 -4.52 16.64
CA GLN A 52 -5.28 -4.09 17.93
C GLN A 52 -4.56 -2.84 18.44
N THR A 53 -3.24 -2.92 18.63
CA THR A 53 -2.44 -1.81 19.18
C THR A 53 -1.98 -0.82 18.12
N LYS A 54 -2.08 -1.19 16.83
CA LYS A 54 -1.53 -0.44 15.69
C LYS A 54 -0.02 -0.27 15.75
N GLU A 55 0.67 -1.10 16.54
CA GLU A 55 2.12 -1.13 16.61
C GLU A 55 2.71 -1.89 15.42
N GLU A 56 3.81 -1.38 14.89
CA GLU A 56 4.55 -2.03 13.82
C GLU A 56 5.44 -3.14 14.40
N TYR A 57 5.37 -4.33 13.79
CA TYR A 57 6.28 -5.41 14.13
C TYR A 57 7.58 -5.26 13.33
N LYS A 58 8.71 -5.36 14.03
CA LYS A 58 10.06 -5.39 13.45
C LYS A 58 10.49 -6.83 13.20
N GLU A 59 11.58 -6.99 12.44
CA GLU A 59 12.03 -8.32 11.97
C GLU A 59 12.40 -9.30 13.08
N GLU A 60 12.73 -8.79 14.26
CA GLU A 60 13.03 -9.55 15.48
C GLU A 60 11.79 -9.87 16.34
N ASP A 61 10.64 -9.26 16.03
CA ASP A 61 9.42 -9.46 16.80
C ASP A 61 8.76 -10.81 16.53
N VAL A 62 8.08 -11.28 17.57
CA VAL A 62 7.39 -12.56 17.59
C VAL A 62 5.89 -12.32 17.75
N ILE A 63 5.11 -12.86 16.81
CA ILE A 63 3.66 -12.75 16.83
C ILE A 63 3.10 -13.84 17.74
N ALA A 64 2.25 -13.42 18.69
CA ALA A 64 1.58 -14.34 19.59
C ALA A 64 0.50 -15.16 18.87
N LYS A 65 0.21 -16.34 19.43
CA LYS A 65 -0.89 -17.18 18.95
C LYS A 65 -2.21 -16.40 19.01
N ASN A 66 -3.01 -16.51 17.95
CA ASN A 66 -4.33 -15.88 17.80
C ASN A 66 -4.29 -14.35 17.68
N SER A 67 -3.12 -13.77 17.36
CA SER A 67 -3.03 -12.33 17.05
C SER A 67 -3.65 -11.99 15.69
N SER A 68 -4.14 -10.76 15.62
CA SER A 68 -4.66 -10.15 14.39
C SER A 68 -3.68 -9.12 13.86
N VAL A 69 -3.25 -9.28 12.61
CA VAL A 69 -2.26 -8.40 11.97
C VAL A 69 -2.77 -7.85 10.64
N ILE A 70 -2.25 -6.69 10.28
CA ILE A 70 -2.53 -5.99 9.03
C ILE A 70 -1.25 -5.99 8.21
N VAL A 71 -1.37 -6.46 6.97
CA VAL A 71 -0.29 -6.58 5.99
C VAL A 71 -0.40 -5.44 4.98
N ARG A 72 0.70 -4.74 4.72
CA ARG A 72 0.80 -3.71 3.69
C ARG A 72 1.95 -4.04 2.74
N ARG A 73 1.71 -3.86 1.43
CA ARG A 73 2.75 -4.00 0.41
C ARG A 73 3.49 -2.69 0.24
N ILE A 74 4.81 -2.73 0.34
CA ILE A 74 5.69 -1.58 0.14
C ILE A 74 6.53 -1.84 -1.10
N PRO A 75 6.45 -1.02 -2.16
CA PRO A 75 7.27 -1.22 -3.35
C PRO A 75 8.76 -0.98 -3.03
N ILE A 76 9.63 -1.86 -3.52
CA ILE A 76 11.09 -1.78 -3.38
C ILE A 76 11.64 -1.03 -4.61
N VAL A 77 11.19 0.22 -4.83
CA VAL A 77 11.77 1.08 -5.87
C VAL A 77 12.81 1.98 -5.22
N GLY A 78 14.06 1.80 -5.62
CA GLY A 78 15.29 2.48 -5.19
C GLY A 78 15.13 3.75 -4.36
N GLY A 79 15.46 3.62 -3.07
CA GLY A 79 15.84 4.74 -2.20
C GLY A 79 14.68 5.52 -1.57
N ARG A 80 14.47 5.28 -0.27
CA ARG A 80 13.85 6.22 0.68
C ARG A 80 12.43 6.70 0.30
N SER A 81 11.43 5.87 0.52
CA SER A 81 10.07 6.37 0.81
C SER A 81 9.58 5.76 2.11
N GLY A 82 10.12 6.29 3.21
CA GLY A 82 9.46 6.18 4.50
C GLY A 82 8.18 7.01 4.46
N SER A 83 7.06 6.33 4.75
CA SER A 83 5.85 6.87 5.35
C SER A 83 5.19 8.09 4.68
N LYS A 84 4.08 7.87 3.97
CA LYS A 84 2.89 8.74 4.08
C LYS A 84 1.59 7.92 4.06
N ASN A 85 1.06 7.73 5.27
CA ASN A 85 -0.34 7.97 5.61
C ASN A 85 -1.43 7.27 4.78
N ALA A 86 -1.90 6.11 5.24
CA ALA A 86 -3.29 5.70 5.00
C ALA A 86 -4.16 6.29 6.12
N LYS A 87 -4.55 7.57 5.98
CA LYS A 87 -5.68 8.14 6.72
C LYS A 87 -6.91 7.32 6.33
N THR A 88 -7.41 6.54 7.26
CA THR A 88 -8.79 6.03 7.21
C THR A 88 -9.71 7.23 7.03
N ILE A 89 -10.49 7.15 5.96
CA ILE A 89 -11.62 7.99 5.60
C ILE A 89 -12.49 8.22 6.84
N HIS A 90 -12.51 9.45 7.33
CA HIS A 90 -13.57 9.93 8.20
C HIS A 90 -14.82 10.01 7.33
N ARG A 91 -15.79 9.12 7.58
CA ARG A 91 -17.15 9.32 7.11
C ARG A 91 -17.64 10.62 7.72
N SER A 92 -17.75 11.66 6.91
CA SER A 92 -18.51 12.85 7.26
C SER A 92 -19.15 13.39 5.98
N ASP A 93 -20.47 13.25 6.01
CA ASP A 93 -21.50 13.83 5.17
C ASP A 93 -21.31 15.34 4.88
N ASN A 94 -21.80 15.77 3.71
CA ASN A 94 -22.01 17.14 3.22
C ASN A 94 -20.80 18.09 3.02
N GLN A 95 -20.49 18.45 1.76
CA GLN A 95 -21.08 19.61 1.05
C GLN A 95 -20.26 19.97 -0.20
N PHE A 96 -20.96 20.25 -1.31
CA PHE A 96 -20.44 20.83 -2.54
C PHE A 96 -19.84 22.23 -2.30
N HIS A 97 -18.69 22.56 -2.90
CA HIS A 97 -18.37 23.91 -3.42
C HIS A 97 -17.10 23.85 -4.31
N PRO A 98 -17.16 24.28 -5.58
CA PRO A 98 -15.96 24.64 -6.34
C PRO A 98 -15.58 26.08 -5.99
N ASN A 99 -14.28 26.35 -5.85
CA ASN A 99 -13.59 27.47 -6.48
C ASN A 99 -12.22 27.72 -5.85
N ALA A 100 -11.32 28.21 -6.71
CA ALA A 100 -10.33 29.25 -6.45
C ALA A 100 -8.85 28.88 -6.22
N PHE A 101 -8.06 29.21 -7.27
CA PHE A 101 -6.79 29.97 -7.24
C PHE A 101 -5.48 29.31 -6.76
N GLY A 102 -4.56 29.10 -7.73
CA GLY A 102 -3.31 29.87 -7.77
C GLY A 102 -1.95 29.14 -7.65
N VAL A 103 -1.13 29.26 -8.71
CA VAL A 103 0.35 29.41 -8.74
C VAL A 103 1.23 28.17 -8.40
N SER A 104 2.30 27.77 -9.09
CA SER A 104 2.93 28.09 -10.39
C SER A 104 4.01 27.03 -10.72
N LYS A 105 4.07 26.63 -12.00
CA LYS A 105 5.20 26.29 -12.91
C LYS A 105 6.39 25.42 -12.46
N ALA A 106 6.66 24.40 -13.28
CA ALA A 106 7.99 24.13 -13.84
C ALA A 106 7.85 23.61 -15.30
N VAL A 107 8.75 24.05 -16.17
CA VAL A 107 8.77 23.88 -17.62
C VAL A 107 10.07 23.19 -18.03
N CYS A 108 10.00 22.24 -18.96
CA CYS A 108 11.00 21.96 -20.00
C CYS A 108 10.41 20.92 -20.97
N ASN A 109 9.89 21.34 -22.12
CA ASN A 109 10.53 21.54 -23.44
C ASN A 109 11.18 20.28 -24.04
N THR A 110 10.44 19.60 -24.91
CA THR A 110 11.00 18.92 -26.09
C THR A 110 10.23 19.36 -27.33
N ARG A 111 10.97 20.10 -28.14
CA ARG A 111 10.71 20.63 -29.48
C ARG A 111 10.65 19.52 -30.52
N ALA A 112 9.60 19.51 -31.35
CA ALA A 112 9.52 19.06 -32.75
C ALA A 112 8.04 18.83 -33.10
N HIS A 113 7.44 19.21 -34.21
CA HIS A 113 7.85 19.78 -35.49
C HIS A 113 6.60 20.46 -36.08
N ALA A 114 6.80 21.54 -36.83
CA ALA A 114 5.75 22.30 -37.48
C ALA A 114 5.11 21.55 -38.65
N HIS A 115 3.81 21.75 -38.90
CA HIS A 115 3.27 21.88 -40.25
C HIS A 115 1.94 22.65 -40.25
N THR A 116 2.06 23.84 -40.83
CA THR A 116 1.14 24.80 -41.43
C THR A 116 -0.24 24.34 -41.95
N HIS A 117 -1.25 25.21 -41.72
CA HIS A 117 -2.35 25.66 -42.64
C HIS A 117 -3.30 24.59 -43.21
N THR A 118 -4.64 24.69 -43.25
CA THR A 118 -5.60 25.79 -43.48
C THR A 118 -7.03 25.30 -43.13
N PRO A 119 -7.99 26.16 -42.76
CA PRO A 119 -9.41 25.81 -42.68
C PRO A 119 -10.13 26.07 -44.02
N TRP A 120 -11.03 25.18 -44.44
CA TRP A 120 -11.99 25.46 -45.51
C TRP A 120 -13.42 25.09 -45.09
N PHE A 121 -14.31 26.04 -45.35
CA PHE A 121 -15.72 26.11 -45.01
C PHE A 121 -16.59 25.32 -46.02
N SER A 122 -17.88 25.14 -45.69
CA SER A 122 -19.01 24.70 -46.55
C SER A 122 -19.28 23.18 -46.61
N PRO A 123 -20.57 22.78 -46.73
CA PRO A 123 -21.48 23.15 -47.83
C PRO A 123 -22.36 24.38 -47.59
#